data_AF-A0A3D2SDE0-F1
#
_entry.id   AF-A0A3D2SDE0-F1
#
_cell.length_a   1.000
_cell.length_b   1.000
_cell.length_c   1.000
_cell.angle_alpha   90.00
_cell.angle_beta   90.00
_cell.angle_gamma   90.00
#
_symmetry.space_group_name_H-M   'P 1'
#
loop_
_entity.id
_entity.type
_entity.pdbx_description
1 polymer ?
#
loop_
_entity_poly.entity_id
_entity_poly.type
_entity_poly.pdbx_seq_one_letter_code
_entity_poly.pdbx_strand_id
1 'polypeptide(L)'
;GRAIRFPEEKVRPMGRTAAGVRGVLLENSNDEVVGMISVEKGNMESTILVVSENGYGKRSYITDPEDGEDVYRITNRGGKGVNTIKVTEKTGALIAIKSVTDNDDLMIMTEKGIAIRMSVNDIRVMGRATQGVRLINLKDNDRIASVAKAEKMDESKTDEEAETTTEE
;
A
#
# COMPACT_ATOMS: atom_id res chain seq x y z
N GLY A 1 6.30 5.37 -9.25
CA GLY A 1 4.95 4.78 -9.05
C GLY A 1 4.64 3.62 -10.00
N ARG A 2 5.57 2.67 -10.15
CA ARG A 2 5.39 1.45 -10.95
C ARG A 2 5.40 0.24 -10.01
N ALA A 3 4.80 -0.86 -10.45
CA ALA A 3 4.83 -2.14 -9.75
C ALA A 3 5.14 -3.26 -10.74
N ILE A 4 5.98 -4.21 -10.31
CA ILE A 4 6.26 -5.44 -11.06
C ILE A 4 5.66 -6.63 -10.32
N ARG A 5 5.05 -7.56 -11.06
CA ARG A 5 4.55 -8.84 -10.53
C ARG A 5 5.17 -9.96 -11.35
N PHE A 6 5.77 -10.94 -10.69
CA PHE A 6 6.34 -12.13 -11.31
C PHE A 6 6.25 -13.32 -10.33
N PRO A 7 6.22 -14.58 -10.82
CA PRO A 7 6.20 -15.76 -9.96
C PRO A 7 7.49 -15.89 -9.16
N GLU A 8 7.40 -16.23 -7.86
CA GLU A 8 8.60 -16.29 -7.00
C GLU A 8 9.64 -17.30 -7.50
N GLU A 9 9.20 -18.39 -8.15
CA GLU A 9 10.06 -19.42 -8.75
C GLU A 9 11.09 -18.86 -9.74
N LYS A 10 10.88 -17.64 -10.27
CA LYS A 10 11.85 -16.93 -11.10
C LYS A 10 13.06 -16.41 -10.31
N VAL A 11 13.03 -16.52 -8.99
CA VAL A 11 14.10 -16.21 -8.05
C VAL A 11 14.63 -17.54 -7.50
N ARG A 12 15.87 -17.86 -7.84
CA ARG A 12 16.52 -19.06 -7.31
C ARG A 12 16.85 -18.87 -5.81
N PRO A 13 16.81 -19.93 -5.00
CA PRO A 13 17.32 -19.91 -3.64
C PRO A 13 18.80 -19.53 -3.64
N MET A 14 19.21 -18.69 -2.69
CA MET A 14 20.60 -18.25 -2.52
C MET A 14 20.94 -18.16 -1.04
N GLY A 15 22.22 -18.31 -0.72
CA GLY A 15 22.72 -18.16 0.65
C GLY A 15 22.59 -16.73 1.17
N ARG A 16 22.61 -16.56 2.50
CA ARG A 16 22.41 -15.27 3.19
C ARG A 16 23.41 -14.17 2.78
N THR A 17 24.60 -14.54 2.30
CA THR A 17 25.67 -13.60 1.90
C THR A 17 25.61 -13.22 0.42
N ALA A 18 24.67 -13.78 -0.36
CA ALA A 18 24.56 -13.49 -1.78
C ALA A 18 24.00 -12.07 -2.02
N ALA A 19 24.45 -11.42 -3.10
CA ALA A 19 23.97 -10.09 -3.50
C ALA A 19 22.50 -10.09 -4.00
N GLY A 20 21.89 -11.25 -4.19
CA GLY A 20 20.54 -11.39 -4.74
C GLY A 20 20.49 -11.32 -6.27
N VAL A 21 19.27 -11.14 -6.80
CA VAL A 21 19.01 -10.97 -8.24
C VAL A 21 18.07 -9.78 -8.46
N ARG A 22 18.15 -9.16 -9.63
CA ARG A 22 17.31 -8.01 -9.97
C ARG A 22 15.82 -8.37 -9.95
N GLY A 23 15.03 -7.72 -9.11
CA GLY A 23 13.56 -7.87 -9.09
C GLY A 23 12.86 -6.97 -10.10
N VAL A 24 13.25 -5.69 -10.15
CA VAL A 24 12.66 -4.63 -11.00
C VAL A 24 13.76 -3.81 -11.66
N LEU A 25 13.48 -3.26 -12.84
CA LEU A 25 14.32 -2.24 -13.48
C LEU A 25 13.84 -0.86 -13.05
N LEU A 26 14.74 -0.09 -12.44
CA LEU A 26 14.56 1.33 -12.13
C LEU A 26 15.07 2.14 -13.32
N GLU A 27 14.24 3.01 -13.89
CA GLU A 27 14.58 3.76 -15.11
C GLU A 27 15.29 5.07 -14.80
N ASN A 28 14.90 5.73 -13.70
CA ASN A 28 15.47 7.01 -13.29
C ASN A 28 16.41 6.82 -12.09
N SER A 29 17.41 7.69 -11.97
CA SER A 29 18.36 7.67 -10.85
C SER A 29 17.72 7.91 -9.48
N ASN A 30 16.55 8.54 -9.46
CA ASN A 30 15.80 8.87 -8.25
C ASN A 30 14.69 7.86 -7.95
N ASP A 31 14.51 6.84 -8.80
CA ASP A 31 13.57 5.77 -8.50
C ASP A 31 14.19 4.82 -7.49
N GLU A 32 13.37 4.34 -6.56
CA GLU A 32 13.75 3.33 -5.58
C GLU A 32 12.63 2.31 -5.38
N VAL A 33 12.98 1.19 -4.74
CA VAL A 33 12.01 0.17 -4.35
C VAL A 33 11.45 0.53 -2.98
N VAL A 34 10.18 0.93 -2.96
CA VAL A 34 9.49 1.41 -1.75
C VAL A 34 8.77 0.31 -0.97
N GLY A 35 8.65 -0.89 -1.56
CA GLY A 35 8.06 -2.03 -0.88
C GLY A 35 7.90 -3.24 -1.77
N MET A 36 7.61 -4.36 -1.12
CA MET A 36 7.34 -5.65 -1.73
C MET A 36 6.18 -6.29 -0.98
N ILE A 37 5.29 -6.93 -1.72
CA ILE A 37 4.17 -7.70 -1.17
C ILE A 37 4.18 -9.08 -1.82
N SER A 38 3.83 -10.11 -1.05
CA SER A 38 3.46 -11.40 -1.60
C SER A 38 1.96 -11.41 -1.90
N VAL A 39 1.59 -12.01 -3.03
CA VAL A 39 0.20 -12.12 -3.47
C VAL A 39 -0.07 -13.56 -3.88
N GLU A 40 -1.09 -14.15 -3.31
CA GLU A 40 -1.52 -15.50 -3.67
C GLU A 40 -2.45 -15.44 -4.87
N LYS A 41 -2.24 -16.35 -5.82
CA LYS A 41 -3.10 -16.44 -7.00
C LYS A 41 -4.47 -16.96 -6.57
N GLY A 42 -5.54 -16.28 -6.99
CA GLY A 42 -6.92 -16.66 -6.65
C GLY A 42 -7.44 -16.03 -5.36
N ASN A 43 -6.62 -15.28 -4.60
CA ASN A 43 -7.12 -14.46 -3.52
C ASN A 43 -7.82 -13.21 -4.09
N MET A 44 -9.14 -13.28 -4.19
CA MET A 44 -9.98 -12.21 -4.71
C MET A 44 -10.39 -11.18 -3.64
N GLU A 45 -10.23 -11.50 -2.36
CA GLU A 45 -10.57 -10.60 -1.24
C GLU A 45 -9.52 -9.52 -1.04
N SER A 46 -8.26 -9.83 -1.39
CA SER A 46 -7.15 -8.90 -1.20
C SER A 46 -7.06 -7.86 -2.33
N THR A 47 -6.83 -6.62 -1.92
CA THR A 47 -6.57 -5.49 -2.80
C THR A 47 -5.19 -4.90 -2.51
N ILE A 48 -4.61 -4.25 -3.51
CA ILE A 48 -3.35 -3.54 -3.38
C ILE A 48 -3.64 -2.10 -2.97
N LEU A 49 -3.30 -1.78 -1.72
CA LEU A 49 -3.26 -0.42 -1.22
C LEU A 49 -1.93 0.23 -1.58
N VAL A 50 -2.00 1.43 -2.14
CA VAL A 50 -0.85 2.30 -2.37
C VAL A 50 -1.07 3.65 -1.70
N VAL A 51 -0.03 4.19 -1.08
CA VAL A 51 -0.04 5.50 -0.40
C VAL A 51 1.16 6.31 -0.84
N SER A 52 0.96 7.60 -1.03
CA SER A 52 1.97 8.59 -1.45
C SER A 52 2.23 9.62 -0.34
N GLU A 53 3.39 10.28 -0.42
CA GLU A 53 3.91 11.16 0.65
C GLU A 53 2.96 12.31 1.03
N ASN A 54 2.18 12.83 0.08
CA ASN A 54 1.24 13.95 0.34
C ASN A 54 -0.15 13.48 0.79
N GLY A 55 -0.27 12.22 1.24
CA GLY A 55 -1.52 11.69 1.79
C GLY A 55 -2.55 11.27 0.76
N TYR A 56 -2.14 11.01 -0.49
CA TYR A 56 -2.99 10.37 -1.49
C TYR A 56 -2.81 8.86 -1.47
N GLY A 57 -3.90 8.14 -1.67
CA GLY A 57 -3.87 6.69 -1.78
C GLY A 57 -5.11 6.12 -2.43
N LYS A 58 -5.05 4.82 -2.71
CA LYS A 58 -6.14 4.06 -3.32
C LYS A 58 -5.92 2.58 -3.15
N ARG A 59 -7.00 1.83 -3.32
CA ARG A 59 -6.96 0.38 -3.49
C ARG A 59 -7.13 0.02 -4.96
N SER A 60 -6.54 -1.08 -5.38
CA SER A 60 -6.74 -1.65 -6.71
C SER A 60 -6.78 -3.16 -6.59
N TYR A 61 -7.71 -3.81 -7.27
CA TYR A 61 -7.73 -5.26 -7.33
C TYR A 61 -6.45 -5.82 -7.95
N ILE A 62 -6.05 -7.01 -7.52
CA ILE A 62 -4.96 -7.78 -8.16
C ILE A 62 -5.47 -8.36 -9.48
N THR A 63 -6.63 -9.00 -9.40
CA THR A 63 -7.41 -9.61 -10.47
C THR A 63 -8.80 -9.00 -10.42
N ASP A 64 -9.32 -8.54 -11.54
CA ASP A 64 -10.61 -7.88 -11.60
C ASP A 64 -11.72 -8.88 -11.26
N PRO A 65 -12.63 -8.56 -10.31
CA PRO A 65 -13.69 -9.47 -9.91
C PRO A 65 -14.79 -9.65 -10.97
N GLU A 66 -14.92 -8.72 -11.93
CA GLU A 66 -15.98 -8.78 -12.95
C GLU A 66 -15.59 -9.67 -14.14
N ASP A 67 -14.38 -9.53 -14.65
CA ASP A 67 -13.90 -10.26 -15.84
C ASP A 67 -12.87 -11.35 -15.52
N GLY A 68 -12.31 -11.38 -14.30
CA GLY A 68 -11.30 -12.35 -13.88
C GLY A 68 -9.89 -12.11 -14.41
N GLU A 69 -9.64 -10.98 -15.07
CA GLU A 69 -8.35 -10.65 -15.67
C GLU A 69 -7.38 -10.00 -14.67
N ASP A 70 -6.09 -10.29 -14.81
CA ASP A 70 -5.06 -9.73 -13.93
C ASP A 70 -4.85 -8.22 -14.18
N VAL A 71 -5.44 -7.38 -13.32
CA VAL A 71 -5.20 -5.92 -13.34
C VAL A 71 -3.70 -5.63 -13.18
N TYR A 72 -3.04 -6.32 -12.24
CA TYR A 72 -1.59 -6.38 -12.15
C TYR A 72 -1.06 -7.58 -12.94
N ARG A 73 -0.97 -7.42 -14.26
CA ARG A 73 -0.44 -8.47 -15.15
C ARG A 73 0.93 -8.99 -14.71
N ILE A 74 1.13 -10.30 -14.85
CA ILE A 74 2.44 -10.92 -14.67
C ILE A 74 3.39 -10.45 -15.78
N THR A 75 4.60 -10.08 -15.38
CA THR A 75 5.67 -9.64 -16.29
C THR A 75 6.97 -10.37 -15.99
N ASN A 76 7.97 -10.25 -16.87
CA ASN A 76 9.28 -10.84 -16.63
C ASN A 76 10.00 -10.16 -15.46
N ARG A 77 10.58 -10.97 -14.56
CA ARG A 77 11.45 -10.49 -13.47
C ARG A 77 12.56 -9.59 -14.04
N GLY A 78 12.83 -8.47 -13.37
CA GLY A 78 13.81 -7.49 -13.80
C GLY A 78 13.33 -6.56 -14.92
N GLY A 79 12.04 -6.62 -15.28
CA GLY A 79 11.40 -5.65 -16.17
C GLY A 79 11.01 -4.36 -15.45
N LYS A 80 10.41 -3.44 -16.21
CA LYS A 80 9.95 -2.12 -15.71
C LYS A 80 8.61 -2.20 -14.94
N GLY A 81 7.89 -3.32 -15.05
CA GLY A 81 6.53 -3.45 -14.51
C GLY A 81 5.52 -2.50 -15.17
N VAL A 82 4.45 -2.20 -14.43
CA VAL A 82 3.27 -1.46 -14.90
C VAL A 82 2.89 -0.33 -13.93
N ASN A 83 2.22 0.71 -14.42
CA ASN A 83 1.84 1.87 -13.59
C ASN A 83 0.90 1.46 -12.46
N THR A 84 1.24 1.81 -11.21
CA THR A 84 0.43 1.47 -10.02
C THR A 84 -0.25 2.69 -9.38
N ILE A 85 0.30 3.88 -9.63
CA ILE A 85 -0.27 5.17 -9.25
C ILE A 85 0.29 6.22 -10.20
N LYS A 86 -0.52 7.22 -10.54
CA LYS A 86 -0.03 8.40 -11.27
C LYS A 86 0.62 9.37 -10.27
N VAL A 87 1.96 9.37 -10.25
CA VAL A 87 2.76 10.32 -9.47
C VAL A 87 2.70 11.69 -10.15
N THR A 88 2.33 12.72 -9.41
CA THR A 88 2.34 14.13 -9.81
C THR A 88 2.82 14.97 -8.64
N GLU A 89 3.10 16.26 -8.85
CA GLU A 89 3.46 17.18 -7.75
C GLU A 89 2.43 17.18 -6.61
N LYS A 90 1.15 16.99 -6.96
CA LYS A 90 0.05 16.92 -6.00
C LYS A 90 0.07 15.66 -5.13
N THR A 91 0.31 14.49 -5.73
CA THR A 91 0.33 13.21 -4.99
C THR A 91 1.65 12.99 -4.28
N GLY A 92 2.74 13.48 -4.87
CA GLY A 92 4.09 13.20 -4.41
C GLY A 92 4.51 11.75 -4.69
N ALA A 93 5.72 11.40 -4.24
CA ALA A 93 6.29 10.08 -4.38
C ALA A 93 5.42 9.01 -3.71
N LEU A 94 5.44 7.80 -4.29
CA LEU A 94 4.82 6.62 -3.68
C LEU A 94 5.69 6.19 -2.50
N ILE A 95 5.11 5.99 -1.31
CA ILE A 95 5.88 5.65 -0.10
C ILE A 95 5.54 4.26 0.45
N ALA A 96 4.37 3.71 0.10
CA ALA A 96 3.93 2.44 0.64
C ALA A 96 3.11 1.64 -0.37
N ILE A 97 3.28 0.33 -0.31
CA ILE A 97 2.44 -0.67 -0.96
C ILE A 97 2.12 -1.77 0.05
N LYS A 98 0.84 -2.16 0.18
CA LYS A 98 0.36 -3.19 1.09
C LYS A 98 -0.72 -4.04 0.40
N SER A 99 -0.74 -5.33 0.71
CA SER A 99 -1.90 -6.18 0.41
C SER A 99 -2.85 -6.09 1.61
N VAL A 100 -4.10 -5.71 1.36
CA VAL A 100 -5.10 -5.40 2.39
C VAL A 100 -6.47 -5.94 2.01
N THR A 101 -7.32 -6.14 3.00
CA THR A 101 -8.73 -6.53 2.90
C THR A 101 -9.61 -5.46 3.55
N ASP A 102 -10.93 -5.56 3.42
CA ASP A 102 -11.88 -4.66 4.11
C ASP A 102 -11.89 -4.82 5.64
N ASN A 103 -11.20 -5.85 6.14
CA ASN A 103 -11.04 -6.17 7.56
C ASN A 103 -9.69 -5.73 8.13
N ASP A 104 -8.94 -4.91 7.40
CA ASP A 104 -7.72 -4.29 7.90
C ASP A 104 -7.96 -2.82 8.27
N ASP A 105 -7.17 -2.32 9.21
CA ASP A 105 -6.99 -0.89 9.44
C ASP A 105 -5.64 -0.42 8.89
N LEU A 106 -5.58 0.86 8.58
CA LEU A 106 -4.37 1.55 8.17
C LEU A 106 -3.95 2.54 9.26
N MET A 107 -2.73 2.36 9.78
CA MET A 107 -2.08 3.37 10.60
C MET A 107 -1.13 4.19 9.73
N ILE A 108 -1.28 5.51 9.78
CA ILE A 108 -0.44 6.49 9.10
C ILE A 108 0.23 7.34 10.17
N MET A 109 1.55 7.48 10.08
CA MET A 109 2.32 8.38 10.93
C MET A 109 2.94 9.48 10.07
N THR A 110 2.74 10.73 10.45
CA THR A 110 3.35 11.88 9.77
C THR A 110 4.73 12.21 10.34
N GLU A 111 5.54 12.95 9.58
CA GLU A 111 6.87 13.39 10.03
C GLU A 111 6.81 14.28 11.28
N LYS A 112 5.70 15.01 11.46
CA LYS A 112 5.44 15.81 12.67
C LYS A 112 4.86 15.02 13.83
N GLY A 113 4.78 13.70 13.74
CA GLY A 113 4.37 12.81 14.83
C GLY A 113 2.86 12.68 15.03
N ILE A 114 2.04 13.04 14.04
CA ILE A 114 0.60 12.79 14.09
C ILE A 114 0.36 11.34 13.66
N ALA A 115 -0.31 10.56 14.53
CA ALA A 115 -0.76 9.22 14.22
C ALA A 115 -2.26 9.25 13.86
N ILE A 116 -2.60 8.63 12.73
CA ILE A 116 -3.96 8.56 12.20
C ILE A 116 -4.25 7.09 11.93
N ARG A 117 -5.38 6.61 12.45
CA ARG A 117 -5.91 5.28 12.15
C ARG A 117 -7.18 5.42 11.33
N MET A 118 -7.33 4.61 10.29
CA MET A 118 -8.54 4.59 9.47
C MET A 118 -8.82 3.20 8.94
N SER A 119 -10.11 2.89 8.75
CA SER A 119 -10.56 1.64 8.15
C SER A 119 -10.15 1.58 6.68
N VAL A 120 -9.57 0.45 6.26
CA VAL A 120 -9.21 0.23 4.85
C VAL A 120 -10.47 0.18 3.97
N ASN A 121 -11.60 -0.25 4.53
CA ASN A 121 -12.88 -0.32 3.84
C ASN A 121 -13.31 1.04 3.27
N ASP A 122 -12.99 2.14 3.96
CA ASP A 122 -13.35 3.50 3.55
C ASP A 122 -12.50 4.01 2.38
N ILE A 123 -11.39 3.33 2.08
CA ILE A 123 -10.51 3.69 0.98
C ILE A 123 -11.09 3.17 -0.33
N ARG A 124 -11.26 4.07 -1.30
CA ARG A 124 -11.86 3.71 -2.58
C ARG A 124 -11.02 2.71 -3.39
N VAL A 125 -11.67 1.67 -3.91
CA VAL A 125 -11.10 0.79 -4.95
C VAL A 125 -11.22 1.46 -6.31
N MET A 126 -10.10 1.55 -7.03
CA MET A 126 -9.98 2.26 -8.30
C MET A 126 -8.96 1.58 -9.21
N GLY A 127 -9.02 1.92 -10.51
CA GLY A 127 -8.03 1.47 -11.48
C GLY A 127 -6.58 1.83 -11.12
N ARG A 128 -5.63 1.00 -11.57
CA ARG A 128 -4.21 1.13 -11.19
C ARG A 128 -3.57 2.44 -11.64
N ALA A 129 -3.81 2.87 -12.87
CA ALA A 129 -3.17 4.06 -13.45
C ALA A 129 -3.85 5.40 -13.06
N THR A 130 -4.48 5.47 -11.89
CA THR A 130 -5.15 6.67 -11.37
C THR A 130 -4.29 7.37 -10.30
N GLN A 131 -4.65 8.61 -9.95
CA GLN A 131 -3.99 9.37 -8.86
C GLN A 131 -4.43 8.91 -7.46
N GLY A 132 -5.59 8.28 -7.35
CA GLY A 132 -6.23 7.96 -6.07
C GLY A 132 -6.97 9.15 -5.45
N VAL A 133 -7.35 8.99 -4.19
CA VAL A 133 -8.07 9.99 -3.40
C VAL A 133 -7.21 10.44 -2.22
N ARG A 134 -7.57 11.57 -1.62
CA ARG A 134 -6.88 12.07 -0.42
C ARG A 134 -7.34 11.24 0.77
N LEU A 135 -6.42 10.53 1.41
CA LEU A 135 -6.68 9.74 2.63
C LEU A 135 -6.66 10.66 3.86
N ILE A 136 -5.69 11.56 3.91
CA ILE A 136 -5.49 12.47 5.04
C ILE A 136 -5.22 13.90 4.54
N ASN A 137 -5.70 14.87 5.30
CA ASN A 137 -5.41 16.28 5.04
C ASN A 137 -4.17 16.73 5.81
N LEU A 138 -3.01 16.62 5.18
CA LEU A 138 -1.75 17.15 5.71
C LEU A 138 -1.77 18.68 5.68
N LYS A 139 -1.42 19.30 6.82
CA LYS A 139 -1.29 20.75 6.99
C LYS A 139 0.18 21.15 7.08
N ASP A 140 0.49 22.43 6.91
CA ASP A 140 1.79 23.01 7.23
C ASP A 140 3.00 22.30 6.58
N ASN A 141 2.82 21.83 5.34
CA ASN A 141 3.83 21.10 4.58
C ASN A 141 4.31 19.79 5.25
N ASP A 142 3.48 19.18 6.10
CA ASP A 142 3.70 17.86 6.69
C ASP A 142 3.63 16.76 5.63
N ARG A 143 4.27 15.62 5.91
CA ARG A 143 4.38 14.47 5.02
C ARG A 143 4.13 13.18 5.78
N ILE A 144 3.74 12.14 5.07
CA ILE A 144 3.68 10.81 5.67
C ILE A 144 5.10 10.26 5.83
N ALA A 145 5.45 9.92 7.06
CA ALA A 145 6.70 9.24 7.39
C ALA A 145 6.59 7.72 7.24
N SER A 146 5.47 7.13 7.66
CA SER A 146 5.27 5.68 7.57
C SER A 146 3.80 5.27 7.51
N VAL A 147 3.59 4.06 6.99
CA VAL A 147 2.27 3.43 6.86
C VAL A 147 2.36 1.97 7.30
N ALA A 148 1.51 1.58 8.24
CA ALA A 148 1.42 0.23 8.77
C ALA A 148 0.00 -0.33 8.60
N LYS A 149 -0.07 -1.63 8.32
CA LYS A 149 -1.32 -2.39 8.33
C LYS A 149 -1.56 -2.87 9.76
N ALA A 150 -2.77 -2.71 10.27
CA ALA A 150 -3.19 -3.18 11.59
C ALA A 150 -4.44 -4.05 11.45
N GLU A 151 -4.68 -4.93 12.43
CA GLU A 151 -5.95 -5.63 12.54
C GLU A 151 -7.06 -4.64 12.84
N LYS A 152 -8.25 -4.84 12.28
CA LYS A 152 -9.37 -3.91 12.48
C LYS A 152 -9.75 -3.79 13.94
N MET A 153 -9.85 -2.56 14.42
CA MET A 153 -10.36 -2.30 15.76
C MET A 153 -11.88 -2.43 15.71
N ASP A 154 -12.44 -3.16 16.67
CA ASP A 154 -13.89 -3.20 16.85
C ASP A 154 -14.31 -1.91 17.56
N GLU A 155 -14.92 -0.99 16.83
CA GLU A 155 -15.35 0.32 17.34
C GLU A 155 -16.30 0.19 18.54
N SER A 156 -17.00 -0.95 18.68
CA SER A 156 -17.89 -1.26 19.80
C SER A 156 -17.19 -1.42 21.16
N LYS A 157 -15.86 -1.55 21.20
CA LYS A 157 -15.09 -1.77 22.44
C LYS A 157 -14.47 -0.51 23.04
N THR A 158 -14.63 0.65 22.39
CA THR A 158 -13.90 1.86 22.80
C THR A 158 -14.68 2.73 23.80
N ASP A 159 -16.00 2.56 23.89
CA ASP A 159 -16.85 3.40 24.74
C ASP A 159 -16.99 2.88 26.19
N GLU A 160 -16.59 1.64 26.51
CA GLU A 160 -16.73 1.08 27.87
C GLU A 160 -15.57 1.42 28.82
N GLU A 161 -14.38 1.79 28.33
CA GLU A 161 -13.21 2.05 29.20
C GLU A 161 -13.07 3.53 29.67
N ALA A 162 -13.92 4.45 29.18
CA ALA A 162 -13.82 5.87 29.52
C ALA A 162 -14.63 6.32 30.76
N GLU A 163 -15.52 5.48 31.31
CA GLU A 163 -16.41 5.89 32.42
C GLU A 163 -16.00 5.39 33.81
N THR A 164 -14.92 4.60 33.98
CA THR A 164 -14.63 3.97 35.30
C THR A 164 -13.53 4.64 36.14
N THR A 165 -13.13 5.89 35.88
CA THR A 165 -12.05 6.56 36.68
C THR A 165 -12.46 7.90 37.29
N THR A 166 -13.65 7.97 37.89
CA THR A 166 -13.98 9.00 38.88
C THR A 166 -14.77 8.37 40.02
N GLU A 167 -14.07 7.91 41.05
CA GLU A 167 -14.48 7.90 42.47
C GLU A 167 -13.45 7.09 43.29
N GLU A 168 -12.51 7.80 43.94
CA GLU A 168 -12.18 7.74 45.39
C GLU A 168 -10.98 8.65 45.71
#